data_AF-A0A6M0C1B3-F1
#
_entry.id   AF-A0A6M0C1B3-F1
#
_cell.length_a   1.000
_cell.length_b   1.000
_cell.length_c   1.000
_cell.angle_alpha   90.00
_cell.angle_beta   90.00
_cell.angle_gamma   90.00
#
_symmetry.space_group_name_H-M   'P 1'
#
loop_
_entity.id
_entity.type
_entity.pdbx_description
1 polymer ?
#
loop_
_entity_poly.entity_id
_entity_poly.type
_entity_poly.pdbx_seq_one_letter_code
_entity_poly.pdbx_strand_id
1 'polypeptide(L)'
;MGENLSVSGENSNKLTYSVLLEPLEKGGFLATVLGWPQCQAVGKSREEAIARLRELVAARLEKAEVVSMEVERPEKEHPWMKFAGMFKDDPYFDEMMADIEAFRRERDAEMEAYYQEMDAMEEVKAK
;
A
#
# COMPACT_ATOMS: atom_id res chain seq x y z
N MET A 1 -25.99 -9.84 -12.85
CA MET A 1 -25.15 -8.94 -13.65
C MET A 1 -23.73 -9.40 -13.46
N GLY A 2 -23.24 -10.25 -14.37
CA GLY A 2 -21.89 -10.77 -14.34
C GLY A 2 -21.03 -9.94 -15.28
N GLU A 3 -20.03 -9.28 -14.76
CA GLU A 3 -18.98 -8.67 -15.57
C GLU A 3 -17.82 -9.66 -15.63
N ASN A 4 -17.81 -10.48 -16.68
CA ASN A 4 -16.62 -11.18 -17.14
C ASN A 4 -15.66 -10.13 -17.71
N LEU A 5 -14.67 -9.71 -16.93
CA LEU A 5 -13.52 -9.00 -17.46
C LEU A 5 -12.63 -10.00 -18.19
N SER A 6 -12.78 -9.98 -19.51
CA SER A 6 -11.97 -10.69 -20.49
C SER A 6 -10.48 -10.36 -20.31
N VAL A 7 -9.69 -11.37 -19.94
CA VAL A 7 -8.23 -11.31 -20.12
C VAL A 7 -7.94 -11.76 -21.55
N SER A 8 -7.93 -10.81 -22.49
CA SER A 8 -7.38 -11.00 -23.83
C SER A 8 -5.86 -10.84 -23.77
N GLY A 9 -5.15 -11.86 -24.25
CA GLY A 9 -3.72 -12.02 -24.03
C GLY A 9 -2.79 -11.21 -24.93
N GLU A 10 -1.58 -11.06 -24.41
CA GLU A 10 -0.35 -11.14 -25.20
C GLU A 10 0.39 -12.39 -24.72
N ASN A 11 0.67 -13.33 -25.62
CA ASN A 11 1.51 -14.51 -25.35
C ASN A 11 2.97 -14.08 -25.16
N SER A 12 3.25 -13.39 -24.07
CA SER A 12 4.61 -13.19 -23.59
C SER A 12 4.93 -14.34 -22.64
N ASN A 13 5.57 -15.40 -23.16
CA ASN A 13 6.16 -16.45 -22.30
C ASN A 13 7.41 -15.92 -21.55
N LYS A 14 7.41 -14.63 -21.18
CA LYS A 14 8.47 -13.96 -20.43
C LYS A 14 7.98 -13.74 -19.02
N LEU A 15 8.63 -14.44 -18.09
CA LEU A 15 8.52 -14.19 -16.67
C LEU A 15 9.61 -13.19 -16.26
N THR A 16 9.24 -12.25 -15.40
CA THR A 16 10.17 -11.27 -14.83
C THR A 16 10.41 -11.62 -13.36
N TYR A 17 11.67 -11.72 -12.98
CA TYR A 17 12.08 -11.99 -11.60
C TYR A 17 12.91 -10.83 -11.07
N SER A 18 12.67 -10.45 -9.81
CA SER A 18 13.55 -9.53 -9.10
C SER A 18 14.83 -10.27 -8.72
N VAL A 19 15.98 -9.69 -9.07
CA VAL A 19 17.30 -10.29 -8.86
C VAL A 19 18.12 -9.38 -7.95
N LEU A 20 18.67 -9.95 -6.88
CA LEU A 20 19.69 -9.33 -6.05
C LEU A 20 21.06 -9.55 -6.70
N LEU A 21 21.86 -8.50 -6.81
CA LEU A 21 23.23 -8.54 -7.33
C LEU A 21 24.19 -8.06 -6.26
N GLU A 22 25.14 -8.90 -5.91
CA GLU A 22 26.13 -8.64 -4.86
C GLU A 22 27.54 -8.70 -5.45
N PRO A 23 28.38 -7.67 -5.26
CA PRO A 23 29.78 -7.75 -5.64
C PRO A 23 30.53 -8.72 -4.72
N LEU A 24 31.43 -9.53 -5.29
CA LEU A 24 32.23 -10.49 -4.53
C LEU A 24 33.60 -9.91 -4.16
N GLU A 25 34.12 -10.27 -2.98
CA GLU A 25 35.41 -9.79 -2.47
C GLU A 25 36.59 -10.08 -3.40
N LYS A 26 36.54 -11.21 -4.13
CA LYS A 26 37.59 -11.64 -5.09
C LYS A 26 37.37 -11.08 -6.51
N GLY A 27 36.46 -10.12 -6.67
CA GLY A 27 35.97 -9.64 -7.96
C GLY A 27 34.85 -10.51 -8.52
N GLY A 28 34.04 -9.92 -9.41
CA GLY A 28 32.84 -10.53 -9.96
C GLY A 28 31.57 -10.22 -9.16
N PHE A 29 30.48 -10.86 -9.56
CA PHE A 29 29.14 -10.64 -9.04
C PHE A 29 28.43 -11.97 -8.78
N LEU A 30 27.71 -12.04 -7.66
CA LEU A 30 26.71 -13.05 -7.35
C LEU A 30 25.33 -12.50 -7.71
N ALA A 31 24.58 -13.22 -8.53
CA ALA A 31 23.19 -12.92 -8.87
C ALA A 31 22.28 -13.95 -8.21
N THR A 32 21.26 -13.50 -7.49
CA THR A 32 20.29 -14.34 -6.75
C THR A 32 18.86 -13.94 -7.07
N VAL A 33 17.99 -14.89 -7.41
CA VAL A 33 16.55 -14.59 -7.56
C VAL A 33 15.92 -14.37 -6.19
N LEU A 34 15.23 -13.24 -6.00
CA LEU A 34 14.51 -12.97 -4.75
C LEU A 34 13.41 -14.00 -4.54
N GLY A 35 13.35 -14.57 -3.33
CA GLY A 35 12.44 -15.65 -2.97
C GLY A 35 12.98 -17.05 -3.28
N TRP A 36 13.99 -17.20 -4.15
CA TRP A 36 14.59 -18.49 -4.52
C TRP A 36 16.10 -18.51 -4.23
N PRO A 37 16.52 -18.65 -2.96
CA PRO A 37 17.94 -18.61 -2.58
C PRO A 37 18.78 -19.72 -3.22
N GLN A 38 18.16 -20.80 -3.72
CA GLN A 38 18.82 -21.87 -4.48
C GLN A 38 19.13 -21.50 -5.94
N CYS A 39 18.52 -20.44 -6.48
CA CYS A 39 18.76 -19.96 -7.83
C CYS A 39 19.79 -18.83 -7.78
N GLN A 40 21.06 -19.23 -7.87
CA GLN A 40 22.20 -18.33 -7.78
C GLN A 40 23.23 -18.61 -8.87
N ALA A 41 23.86 -17.56 -9.39
CA ALA A 41 24.95 -17.69 -10.34
C ALA A 41 26.03 -16.63 -10.12
N VAL A 42 27.29 -17.04 -10.30
CA VAL A 42 28.45 -16.16 -10.22
C VAL A 42 28.98 -15.85 -11.62
N GLY A 43 29.27 -14.57 -11.88
CA GLY A 43 29.92 -14.10 -13.10
C GLY A 43 31.07 -13.15 -12.80
N LYS A 44 32.02 -13.01 -13.72
CA LYS A 44 33.14 -12.06 -13.60
C LYS A 44 32.70 -10.62 -13.86
N SER A 45 31.60 -10.45 -14.59
CA SER A 45 30.87 -9.19 -14.74
C SER A 45 29.42 -9.33 -14.29
N ARG A 46 28.75 -8.19 -14.15
CA ARG A 46 27.32 -8.11 -13.84
C ARG A 46 26.50 -8.83 -14.91
N GLU A 47 26.80 -8.60 -16.18
CA GLU A 47 26.10 -9.17 -17.32
C GLU A 47 26.29 -10.69 -17.38
N GLU A 48 27.50 -11.18 -17.10
CA GLU A 48 27.79 -12.62 -17.07
C GLU A 48 27.03 -13.32 -15.94
N ALA A 49 26.95 -12.71 -14.76
CA ALA A 49 26.22 -13.29 -13.62
C ALA A 49 24.71 -13.39 -13.91
N ILE A 50 24.14 -12.33 -14.50
CA ILE A 50 22.73 -12.32 -14.93
C ILE A 50 22.46 -13.35 -16.03
N ALA A 51 23.34 -13.46 -17.03
CA ALA A 51 23.17 -14.41 -18.13
C ALA A 51 23.16 -15.85 -17.62
N ARG A 52 24.12 -16.20 -16.75
CA ARG A 52 24.16 -17.53 -16.12
C ARG A 52 22.96 -17.79 -15.22
N LEU A 53 22.52 -16.78 -14.45
CA LEU A 53 21.32 -16.91 -13.64
C LEU A 53 20.08 -17.18 -14.51
N ARG A 54 19.98 -16.51 -15.66
CA ARG A 54 18.88 -16.70 -16.60
C ARG A 54 18.84 -18.13 -17.15
N GLU A 55 19.99 -18.70 -17.52
CA GLU A 55 20.08 -20.10 -17.96
C GLU A 55 19.65 -21.07 -16.86
N LEU A 56 20.12 -20.84 -15.62
CA LEU A 56 19.75 -21.67 -14.47
C LEU A 56 18.25 -21.62 -14.20
N VAL A 57 17.65 -20.43 -14.22
CA VAL A 57 16.21 -20.24 -14.02
C VAL A 57 15.42 -20.92 -15.14
N ALA A 58 15.83 -20.75 -16.40
CA ALA A 58 15.17 -21.39 -17.54
C ALA A 58 15.19 -22.93 -17.42
N ALA A 59 16.36 -23.51 -17.12
CA ALA A 59 16.51 -24.96 -16.93
C ALA A 59 15.69 -25.51 -15.76
N ARG A 60 15.44 -24.68 -14.72
CA ARG A 60 14.55 -25.04 -13.61
C ARG A 60 13.09 -25.03 -14.03
N LEU A 61 12.67 -24.02 -14.79
CA LEU A 61 11.29 -23.86 -15.25
C LEU A 61 10.87 -24.93 -16.28
N GLU A 62 11.82 -25.57 -16.98
CA GLU A 62 11.53 -26.76 -17.79
C GLU A 62 11.00 -27.95 -16.97
N LYS A 63 11.32 -27.99 -15.67
CA LYS A 63 11.03 -29.12 -14.77
C LYS A 63 10.06 -28.75 -13.64
N ALA A 64 9.72 -27.47 -13.50
CA ALA A 64 8.96 -26.97 -12.38
C ALA A 64 8.02 -25.85 -12.84
N GLU A 65 6.83 -25.81 -12.24
CA GLU A 65 5.83 -24.78 -12.47
C GLU A 65 5.79 -23.79 -11.32
N VAL A 66 5.54 -22.52 -11.63
CA VAL A 66 5.30 -21.47 -10.63
C VAL A 66 3.81 -21.32 -10.44
N VAL A 67 3.32 -21.62 -9.24
CA VAL A 67 1.89 -21.52 -8.89
C VAL A 67 1.69 -20.43 -7.86
N SER A 68 0.68 -19.59 -8.07
CA SER A 68 0.20 -18.63 -7.09
C SER A 68 -0.75 -19.32 -6.11
N MET A 69 -0.51 -19.16 -4.81
CA MET A 69 -1.36 -19.69 -3.76
C MET A 69 -1.81 -18.56 -2.84
N GLU A 70 -3.10 -18.48 -2.58
CA GLU A 70 -3.65 -17.59 -1.57
C GLU A 70 -3.46 -18.19 -0.18
N VAL A 71 -3.10 -17.34 0.79
CA VAL A 71 -2.91 -17.73 2.18
C VAL A 71 -3.68 -16.73 3.05
N GLU A 72 -4.50 -17.24 3.95
CA GLU A 72 -5.22 -16.41 4.91
C GLU A 72 -4.23 -15.69 5.83
N ARG A 73 -4.41 -14.39 6.00
CA ARG A 73 -3.68 -13.62 7.00
C ARG A 73 -4.31 -13.95 8.37
N PRO A 74 -3.51 -14.11 9.44
CA PRO A 74 -4.06 -14.14 10.80
C PRO A 74 -4.96 -12.92 11.00
N GLU A 75 -6.18 -13.13 11.50
CA GLU A 75 -7.07 -12.03 11.84
C GLU A 75 -6.35 -11.10 12.82
N LYS A 76 -5.96 -9.93 12.35
CA LYS A 76 -5.48 -8.86 13.22
C LYS A 76 -6.73 -8.15 13.70
N GLU A 77 -6.95 -8.14 15.01
CA GLU A 77 -7.95 -7.26 15.61
C GLU A 77 -7.78 -5.86 15.03
N HIS A 78 -8.87 -5.29 14.53
CA HIS A 78 -8.82 -3.98 13.88
C HIS A 78 -8.34 -2.94 14.92
N PRO A 79 -7.36 -2.06 14.61
CA PRO A 79 -6.71 -1.20 15.60
C PRO A 79 -7.65 -0.32 16.43
N TRP A 80 -8.84 -0.02 15.90
CA TRP A 80 -9.87 0.78 16.56
C TRP A 80 -10.91 -0.02 17.35
N MET A 81 -10.89 -1.36 17.30
CA MET A 81 -11.86 -2.19 18.04
C MET A 81 -11.80 -1.97 19.55
N LYS A 82 -10.61 -1.72 20.09
CA LYS A 82 -10.42 -1.39 21.51
C LYS A 82 -11.12 -0.10 21.97
N PHE A 83 -11.51 0.77 21.04
CA PHE A 83 -12.19 2.04 21.33
C PHE A 83 -13.71 1.97 21.10
N ALA A 84 -14.22 0.89 20.51
CA ALA A 84 -15.64 0.74 20.25
C ALA A 84 -16.42 0.73 21.57
N GLY A 85 -17.28 1.72 21.78
CA GLY A 85 -18.09 1.85 23.00
C GLY A 85 -17.31 2.28 24.25
N MET A 86 -16.08 2.80 24.11
CA MET A 86 -15.21 3.18 25.25
C MET A 86 -15.88 4.12 26.26
N PHE A 87 -16.83 4.96 25.82
CA PHE A 87 -17.51 5.94 26.66
C PHE A 87 -18.95 5.55 27.04
N LYS A 88 -19.39 4.32 26.73
CA LYS A 88 -20.80 3.91 26.92
C LYS A 88 -21.29 4.07 28.36
N ASP A 89 -20.43 3.73 29.32
CA ASP A 89 -20.75 3.73 30.75
C ASP A 89 -20.02 4.87 31.49
N ASP A 90 -19.53 5.89 30.76
CA ASP A 90 -18.86 7.04 31.37
C ASP A 90 -19.90 7.96 32.02
N PRO A 91 -19.84 8.19 33.36
CA PRO A 91 -20.82 9.03 34.05
C PRO A 91 -20.78 10.50 33.64
N TYR A 92 -19.71 10.96 32.97
CA TYR A 92 -19.56 12.33 32.48
C TYR A 92 -19.87 12.47 30.99
N PHE A 93 -20.33 11.41 30.32
CA PHE A 93 -20.58 11.44 28.87
C PHE A 93 -21.56 12.54 28.47
N ASP A 94 -22.67 12.68 29.21
CA ASP A 94 -23.70 13.68 28.92
C ASP A 94 -23.20 15.11 29.13
N GLU A 95 -22.40 15.36 30.17
CA GLU A 95 -21.78 16.65 30.44
C GLU A 95 -20.80 17.04 29.33
N MET A 96 -19.90 16.10 28.96
CA MET A 96 -18.97 16.28 27.85
C MET A 96 -19.71 16.59 26.53
N MET A 97 -20.82 15.90 26.25
CA MET A 97 -21.62 16.13 25.05
C MET A 97 -22.27 17.52 25.05
N ALA A 98 -22.75 17.99 26.20
CA ALA A 98 -23.31 19.33 26.35
C ALA A 98 -22.24 20.41 26.08
N ASP A 99 -21.02 20.23 26.60
CA ASP A 99 -19.90 21.13 26.35
C ASP A 99 -19.50 21.17 24.87
N ILE A 100 -19.44 20.00 24.21
CA ILE A 100 -19.18 19.90 22.77
C ILE A 100 -20.25 20.61 21.96
N GLU A 101 -21.52 20.47 22.34
CA GLU A 101 -22.64 21.13 21.65
C GLU A 101 -22.57 22.65 21.81
N ALA A 102 -22.31 23.14 23.03
CA ALA A 102 -22.14 24.56 23.29
C ALA A 102 -20.98 25.15 22.47
N PHE A 103 -19.83 24.47 22.47
CA PHE A 103 -18.66 24.88 21.69
C PHE A 103 -18.95 24.90 20.18
N ARG A 104 -19.69 23.91 19.66
CA ARG A 104 -20.08 23.89 18.24
C ARG A 104 -20.98 25.07 17.88
N ARG A 105 -21.98 25.38 18.71
CA ARG A 105 -22.89 26.52 18.47
C ARG A 105 -22.14 27.85 18.44
N GLU A 106 -21.20 28.06 19.34
CA GLU A 106 -20.34 29.25 19.35
C GLU A 106 -19.54 29.36 18.05
N ARG A 107 -18.88 28.27 17.66
CA ARG A 107 -18.07 28.22 16.42
C ARG A 107 -18.90 28.41 15.15
N ASP A 108 -20.10 27.85 15.11
CA ASP A 108 -21.01 28.02 13.98
C ASP A 108 -21.49 29.48 13.89
N ALA A 109 -21.82 30.13 15.01
CA ALA A 109 -22.21 31.53 15.05
C ALA A 109 -21.08 32.49 14.65
N GLU A 110 -19.84 32.24 15.10
CA GLU A 110 -18.66 33.00 14.68
C GLU A 110 -18.43 32.91 13.16
N MET A 111 -18.57 31.72 12.60
CA MET A 111 -18.41 31.48 11.18
C MET A 111 -19.52 32.16 10.36
N GLU A 112 -20.76 32.11 10.83
CA GLU A 112 -21.89 32.77 10.17
C GLU A 112 -21.74 34.30 10.19
N ALA A 113 -21.31 34.87 11.32
CA ALA A 113 -21.01 36.30 11.42
C ALA A 113 -19.90 36.73 10.44
N TYR A 114 -18.84 35.93 10.32
CA TYR A 114 -17.76 36.18 9.36
C TYR A 114 -18.26 36.20 7.90
N TYR A 115 -19.11 35.25 7.50
CA TYR A 115 -19.67 35.23 6.15
C TYR A 115 -20.60 36.41 5.88
N GLN A 116 -21.42 36.83 6.85
CA GLN A 116 -22.29 38.00 6.72
C GLN A 116 -21.48 39.30 6.54
N GLU A 117 -20.36 39.45 7.24
CA GLU A 117 -19.45 40.59 7.06
C GLU A 117 -18.82 40.60 5.66
N MET A 118 -18.40 39.44 5.15
CA MET A 118 -17.86 39.31 3.80
C MET A 118 -18.88 39.69 2.73
N ASP A 119 -20.10 39.15 2.81
CA ASP A 119 -21.18 39.44 1.85
C ASP A 119 -21.51 40.93 1.83
N ALA A 120 -21.59 41.57 3.00
CA ALA A 120 -21.81 43.00 3.11
C ALA A 120 -20.67 43.84 2.49
N MET A 121 -19.41 43.41 2.63
CA MET A 121 -18.27 44.08 1.99
C MET A 121 -18.28 43.91 0.46
N GLU A 122 -18.72 42.76 -0.06
CA GLU A 122 -18.86 42.53 -1.50
C GLU A 122 -19.97 43.39 -2.11
N GLU A 123 -21.13 43.50 -1.45
CA GLU A 123 -22.24 44.36 -1.90
C GLU A 123 -21.89 45.85 -1.93
N VAL A 124 -21.10 46.33 -0.95
CA VAL A 124 -20.64 47.72 -0.90
C VAL A 124 -19.66 48.03 -2.04
N LYS A 125 -18.83 47.06 -2.44
CA LYS A 125 -17.85 47.23 -3.53
C LYS A 125 -18.48 47.16 -4.93
N ALA A 126 -19.68 46.58 -5.05
CA ALA A 126 -20.42 46.44 -6.30
C ALA A 126 -21.30 47.66 -6.66
N LYS A 127 -21.42 48.66 -5.77
CA LYS A 127 -22.11 49.94 -6.00
C LYS A 127 -21.13 51.08 -6.27
#